data_AF-A0A8T3M9H7-F1
#
_entry.id   AF-A0A8T3M9H7-F1
#
_cell.length_a   1.000
_cell.length_b   1.000
_cell.length_c   1.000
_cell.angle_alpha   90.00
_cell.angle_beta   90.00
_cell.angle_gamma   90.00
#
_symmetry.space_group_name_H-M   'P 1'
#
loop_
_entity.id
_entity.type
_entity.pdbx_description
1 polymer ?
#
loop_
_entity_poly.entity_id
_entity_poly.type
_entity_poly.pdbx_seq_one_letter_code
_entity_poly.pdbx_strand_id
1 'polypeptide(L)'
;MSTGTALRPDVRTSLRRPDDALPRSSIGTAPMLWAHADGAPNDGTDAMAILDEIARVGYEGTQLGGGFPEGAELRDALHARGLRLAEVYVPIPATVDGPVADAMDIADERLRLLRDGEGEVLCLALDSSPGRDESAGRASEPGTPVLTDAGWESLVEVIHAIADRTAVSGTPVVFHPHGGTFIETPAEVERLVATTDPQRMGVCLDVGHYLVGGGDPVTAIRALGDRITHVHLKDGDPAVLTRLQAGAL
;
A
#
# COMPACT_ATOMS: atom_id res chain seq x y z
N MET A 1 -41.11 -12.52 -15.58
CA MET A 1 -40.28 -13.54 -16.25
C MET A 1 -38.84 -13.18 -15.95
N SER A 2 -38.19 -13.98 -15.10
CA SER A 2 -36.81 -13.75 -14.68
C SER A 2 -35.88 -14.08 -15.85
N THR A 3 -35.27 -13.06 -16.44
CA THR A 3 -34.17 -13.24 -17.38
C THR A 3 -32.95 -13.64 -16.54
N GLY A 4 -32.73 -14.94 -16.41
CA GLY A 4 -31.52 -15.48 -15.81
C GLY A 4 -30.32 -14.90 -16.54
N THR A 5 -29.59 -14.02 -15.87
CA THR A 5 -28.27 -13.59 -16.30
C THR A 5 -27.43 -14.84 -16.41
N ALA A 6 -27.12 -15.27 -17.63
CA ALA A 6 -26.12 -16.31 -17.84
C ALA A 6 -24.88 -15.90 -17.03
N LEU A 7 -24.43 -16.77 -16.13
CA LEU A 7 -23.17 -16.61 -15.42
C LEU A 7 -22.14 -16.27 -16.47
N ARG A 8 -21.64 -15.02 -16.48
CA ARG A 8 -20.52 -14.64 -17.34
C ARG A 8 -19.43 -15.68 -17.05
N PRO A 9 -18.71 -16.19 -18.08
CA PRO A 9 -17.51 -16.98 -17.83
C PRO A 9 -16.70 -16.25 -16.77
N ASP A 10 -16.24 -16.97 -15.75
CA ASP A 10 -15.46 -16.34 -14.68
C ASP A 10 -14.27 -15.64 -15.34
N VAL A 11 -14.35 -14.31 -15.42
CA VAL A 11 -13.40 -13.46 -16.14
C VAL A 11 -11.99 -13.78 -15.63
N ARG A 12 -11.85 -14.11 -14.34
CA ARG A 12 -10.58 -14.52 -13.70
C ARG A 12 -9.93 -15.70 -14.40
N THR A 13 -10.71 -16.75 -14.68
CA THR A 13 -10.22 -17.96 -15.37
C THR A 13 -9.81 -17.70 -16.82
N SER A 14 -10.39 -16.69 -17.47
CA SER A 14 -10.02 -16.31 -18.84
C SER A 14 -8.79 -15.41 -18.93
N LEU A 15 -8.46 -14.71 -17.84
CA LEU A 15 -7.32 -13.79 -17.76
C LEU A 15 -6.00 -14.48 -17.38
N ARG A 16 -6.05 -15.57 -16.61
CA ARG A 16 -4.87 -16.32 -16.20
C ARG A 16 -4.47 -17.39 -17.22
N ARG A 17 -3.18 -17.47 -17.51
CA ARG A 17 -2.58 -18.52 -18.35
C ARG A 17 -1.63 -19.37 -17.51
N PRO A 18 -1.49 -20.68 -17.81
CA PRO A 18 -0.57 -21.56 -17.09
C PRO A 18 0.88 -21.06 -17.06
N ASP A 19 1.29 -20.31 -18.09
CA ASP A 19 2.65 -19.81 -18.28
C ASP A 19 2.85 -18.36 -17.81
N ASP A 20 1.87 -17.77 -17.11
CA ASP A 20 2.03 -16.43 -16.55
C ASP A 20 3.22 -16.38 -15.58
N ALA A 21 3.94 -15.25 -15.55
CA ALA A 21 5.14 -15.10 -14.72
C ALA A 21 4.85 -15.18 -13.21
N LEU A 22 3.61 -14.88 -12.81
CA LEU A 22 3.13 -14.91 -11.42
C LEU A 22 1.82 -15.71 -11.33
N PRO A 23 1.82 -16.99 -11.72
CA PRO A 23 0.59 -17.76 -11.92
C PRO A 23 -0.11 -18.09 -10.58
N ARG A 24 0.60 -17.90 -9.47
CA ARG A 24 0.14 -18.14 -8.09
C ARG A 24 -0.15 -16.85 -7.31
N SER A 25 0.16 -15.68 -7.86
CA SER A 25 -0.05 -14.41 -7.16
C SER A 25 -1.46 -13.90 -7.39
N SER A 26 -2.15 -13.52 -6.33
CA SER A 26 -3.43 -12.80 -6.36
C SER A 26 -3.28 -11.45 -7.06
N ILE A 27 -4.29 -11.03 -7.82
CA ILE A 27 -4.32 -9.69 -8.43
C ILE A 27 -5.57 -8.97 -7.90
N GLY A 28 -5.35 -7.91 -7.14
CA GLY A 28 -6.40 -7.02 -6.63
C GLY A 28 -6.29 -5.62 -7.23
N THR A 29 -7.20 -4.74 -6.81
CA THR A 29 -7.16 -3.31 -7.16
C THR A 29 -7.46 -2.44 -5.96
N ALA A 30 -6.94 -1.21 -5.96
CA ALA A 30 -7.29 -0.21 -4.98
C ALA A 30 -8.71 0.34 -5.24
N PRO A 31 -9.53 0.54 -4.20
CA PRO A 31 -10.84 1.20 -4.34
C PRO A 31 -10.70 2.70 -4.68
N MET A 32 -9.51 3.28 -4.45
CA MET A 32 -9.18 4.67 -4.77
C MET A 32 -9.40 5.03 -6.25
N LEU A 33 -9.38 4.04 -7.15
CA LEU A 33 -9.70 4.25 -8.57
C LEU A 33 -11.17 4.66 -8.82
N TRP A 34 -12.07 4.40 -7.87
CA TRP A 34 -13.48 4.80 -7.94
C TRP A 34 -13.80 6.00 -7.04
N ALA A 35 -13.27 6.01 -5.81
CA ALA A 35 -13.50 7.10 -4.86
C ALA A 35 -12.20 7.45 -4.15
N HIS A 36 -11.74 8.70 -4.26
CA HIS A 36 -10.53 9.14 -3.56
C HIS A 36 -10.70 8.97 -2.05
N ALA A 37 -9.72 8.33 -1.41
CA ALA A 37 -9.71 8.12 0.04
C ALA A 37 -9.08 9.30 0.80
N ASP A 38 -8.34 10.18 0.13
CA ASP A 38 -7.54 11.23 0.76
C ASP A 38 -8.34 12.51 0.97
N GLY A 39 -9.17 12.53 2.01
CA GLY A 39 -9.81 13.75 2.54
C GLY A 39 -10.78 14.49 1.61
N ALA A 40 -10.89 14.06 0.35
CA ALA A 40 -11.89 14.54 -0.59
C ALA A 40 -13.27 14.07 -0.12
N PRO A 41 -14.31 14.91 -0.22
CA PRO A 41 -15.68 14.46 0.06
C PRO A 41 -15.96 13.21 -0.79
N ASN A 42 -16.49 12.15 -0.16
CA ASN A 42 -17.10 11.06 -0.92
C ASN A 42 -18.10 11.72 -1.88
N ASP A 43 -17.87 11.58 -3.17
CA ASP A 43 -18.67 12.19 -4.23
C ASP A 43 -20.07 11.56 -4.36
N GLY A 44 -20.41 10.67 -3.43
CA GLY A 44 -21.65 9.90 -3.39
C GLY A 44 -21.49 8.51 -3.97
N THR A 45 -20.27 8.08 -4.32
CA THR A 45 -20.00 6.73 -4.79
C THR A 45 -20.29 5.72 -3.68
N ASP A 46 -21.16 4.76 -3.98
CA ASP A 46 -21.55 3.68 -3.08
C ASP A 46 -20.42 2.64 -2.95
N ALA A 47 -19.92 2.47 -1.72
CA ALA A 47 -18.91 1.48 -1.36
C ALA A 47 -19.24 0.07 -1.85
N MET A 48 -20.50 -0.34 -1.76
CA MET A 48 -20.92 -1.68 -2.20
C MET A 48 -20.91 -1.80 -3.72
N ALA A 49 -21.20 -0.71 -4.43
CA ALA A 49 -21.09 -0.66 -5.89
C ALA A 49 -19.62 -0.72 -6.35
N ILE A 50 -18.68 -0.14 -5.59
CA ILE A 50 -17.23 -0.30 -5.85
C ILE A 50 -16.85 -1.79 -5.77
N LEU A 51 -17.28 -2.50 -4.71
CA LEU A 51 -17.01 -3.93 -4.57
C LEU A 51 -17.63 -4.76 -5.72
N ASP A 52 -18.84 -4.42 -6.16
CA ASP A 52 -19.48 -5.05 -7.31
C ASP A 52 -18.66 -4.85 -8.59
N GLU A 53 -18.18 -3.63 -8.84
CA GLU A 53 -17.39 -3.31 -10.02
C GLU A 53 -16.02 -4.01 -10.01
N ILE A 54 -15.33 -4.05 -8.87
CA ILE A 54 -14.07 -4.77 -8.68
C ILE A 54 -14.23 -6.26 -9.05
N ALA A 55 -15.28 -6.90 -8.54
CA ALA A 55 -15.57 -8.29 -8.87
C ALA A 55 -15.95 -8.47 -10.34
N ARG A 56 -16.77 -7.55 -10.88
CA ARG A 56 -17.24 -7.59 -12.27
C ARG A 56 -16.11 -7.51 -13.29
N VAL A 57 -15.05 -6.74 -13.01
CA VAL A 57 -13.88 -6.63 -13.91
C VAL A 57 -12.89 -7.80 -13.76
N GLY A 58 -13.07 -8.63 -12.73
CA GLY A 58 -12.31 -9.87 -12.55
C GLY A 58 -11.11 -9.77 -11.59
N TYR A 59 -11.02 -8.74 -10.76
CA TYR A 59 -10.03 -8.74 -9.66
C TYR A 59 -10.42 -9.75 -8.58
N GLU A 60 -9.43 -10.22 -7.84
CA GLU A 60 -9.57 -11.25 -6.79
C GLU A 60 -9.57 -10.67 -5.38
N GLY A 61 -9.35 -9.36 -5.25
CA GLY A 61 -9.33 -8.67 -3.98
C GLY A 61 -9.21 -7.16 -4.12
N THR A 62 -9.26 -6.50 -2.98
CA THR A 62 -9.16 -5.04 -2.85
C THR A 62 -8.41 -4.67 -1.57
N GLN A 63 -7.91 -3.44 -1.52
CA GLN A 63 -7.51 -2.80 -0.26
C GLN A 63 -8.75 -2.35 0.51
N LEU A 64 -8.60 -2.07 1.81
CA LEU A 64 -9.66 -1.41 2.59
C LEU A 64 -9.95 -0.01 2.03
N GLY A 65 -11.19 0.24 1.63
CA GLY A 65 -11.63 1.52 1.05
C GLY A 65 -12.41 2.39 2.03
N GLY A 66 -12.44 3.69 1.74
CA GLY A 66 -13.32 4.63 2.44
C GLY A 66 -14.79 4.27 2.27
N GLY A 67 -15.56 4.32 3.36
CA GLY A 67 -17.00 4.02 3.35
C GLY A 67 -17.35 2.53 3.26
N PHE A 68 -16.36 1.63 3.20
CA PHE A 68 -16.62 0.20 3.33
C PHE A 68 -17.14 -0.11 4.74
N PRO A 69 -18.01 -1.12 4.91
CA PRO A 69 -18.39 -1.58 6.24
C PRO A 69 -17.16 -2.14 6.98
N GLU A 70 -17.31 -2.43 8.27
CA GLU A 70 -16.25 -3.03 9.09
C GLU A 70 -16.60 -4.44 9.55
N GLY A 71 -15.55 -5.18 9.89
CA GLY A 71 -15.62 -6.51 10.50
C GLY A 71 -16.44 -7.53 9.72
N ALA A 72 -17.38 -8.20 10.39
CA ALA A 72 -18.14 -9.30 9.80
C ALA A 72 -18.90 -8.89 8.53
N GLU A 73 -19.43 -7.66 8.49
CA GLU A 73 -20.15 -7.16 7.33
C GLU A 73 -19.22 -6.97 6.13
N LEU A 74 -18.00 -6.46 6.35
CA LEU A 74 -16.97 -6.37 5.30
C LEU A 74 -16.57 -7.74 4.77
N ARG A 75 -16.24 -8.67 5.68
CA ARG A 75 -15.84 -10.02 5.31
C ARG A 75 -16.93 -10.70 4.47
N ASP A 76 -18.18 -10.64 4.94
CA ASP A 76 -19.31 -11.28 4.25
C ASP A 76 -19.58 -10.60 2.89
N ALA A 77 -19.44 -9.28 2.80
CA ALA A 77 -19.53 -8.53 1.54
C ALA A 77 -18.47 -8.92 0.52
N LEU A 78 -17.22 -9.11 0.95
CA LEU A 78 -16.11 -9.56 0.10
C LEU A 78 -16.32 -11.01 -0.36
N HIS A 79 -16.66 -11.92 0.57
CA HIS A 79 -16.90 -13.33 0.27
C HIS A 79 -18.05 -13.55 -0.70
N ALA A 80 -19.14 -12.79 -0.57
CA ALA A 80 -20.27 -12.84 -1.50
C ALA A 80 -19.87 -12.53 -2.96
N ARG A 81 -18.73 -11.85 -3.16
CA ARG A 81 -18.18 -11.47 -4.46
C ARG A 81 -16.92 -12.27 -4.85
N GLY A 82 -16.56 -13.25 -4.02
CA GLY A 82 -15.31 -13.99 -4.15
C GLY A 82 -14.09 -13.07 -4.16
N LEU A 83 -14.12 -11.99 -3.38
CA LEU A 83 -13.02 -11.04 -3.18
C LEU A 83 -12.32 -11.30 -1.85
N ARG A 84 -11.08 -10.85 -1.75
CA ARG A 84 -10.25 -10.87 -0.53
C ARG A 84 -9.84 -9.46 -0.12
N LEU A 85 -9.61 -9.26 1.17
CA LEU A 85 -9.02 -8.04 1.68
C LEU A 85 -7.49 -8.15 1.56
N ALA A 86 -6.92 -7.61 0.48
CA ALA A 86 -5.51 -7.76 0.16
C ALA A 86 -4.60 -7.08 1.20
N GLU A 87 -4.99 -5.89 1.66
CA GLU A 87 -4.26 -5.17 2.69
C GLU A 87 -5.11 -4.14 3.43
N VAL A 88 -4.62 -3.74 4.60
CA VAL A 88 -5.05 -2.54 5.33
C VAL A 88 -3.84 -1.62 5.48
N TYR A 89 -4.00 -0.38 5.05
CA TYR A 89 -2.99 0.66 5.13
C TYR A 89 -2.88 1.23 6.56
N VAL A 90 -1.65 1.45 7.01
CA VAL A 90 -1.31 2.04 8.31
C VAL A 90 -0.57 3.36 8.07
N PRO A 91 -1.26 4.50 8.20
CA PRO A 91 -0.62 5.81 8.18
C PRO A 91 0.13 6.03 9.50
N ILE A 92 1.45 6.18 9.44
CA ILE A 92 2.29 6.43 10.62
C ILE A 92 2.69 7.90 10.62
N PRO A 93 2.12 8.76 11.47
CA PRO A 93 2.52 10.15 11.52
C PRO A 93 3.94 10.27 12.06
N ALA A 94 4.75 11.12 11.43
CA ALA A 94 6.16 11.28 11.77
C ALA A 94 6.65 12.72 11.60
N THR A 95 7.70 13.04 12.35
CA THR A 95 8.53 14.23 12.13
C THR A 95 9.94 13.81 11.72
N VAL A 96 10.87 14.76 11.59
CA VAL A 96 12.30 14.46 11.40
C VAL A 96 12.89 13.63 12.53
N ASP A 97 12.26 13.62 13.71
CA ASP A 97 12.69 12.86 14.89
C ASP A 97 12.01 11.49 14.98
N GLY A 98 11.31 11.04 13.94
CA GLY A 98 10.70 9.71 13.84
C GLY A 98 9.18 9.71 14.02
N PRO A 99 8.56 8.52 14.15
CA PRO A 99 7.14 8.38 14.42
C PRO A 99 6.70 9.08 15.71
N VAL A 100 5.49 9.63 15.72
CA VAL A 100 4.93 10.33 16.90
C VAL A 100 4.11 9.39 17.79
N ALA A 101 3.71 9.87 18.97
CA ALA A 101 3.18 9.06 20.09
C ALA A 101 2.02 8.10 19.72
N ASP A 102 1.14 8.50 18.79
CA ASP A 102 -0.07 7.74 18.48
C ASP A 102 0.15 6.64 17.42
N ALA A 103 1.39 6.44 16.95
CA ALA A 103 1.71 5.45 15.90
C ALA A 103 1.29 4.02 16.25
N MET A 104 1.49 3.61 17.50
CA MET A 104 1.12 2.26 17.94
C MET A 104 -0.40 2.09 18.09
N ASP A 105 -1.11 3.12 18.54
CA ASP A 105 -2.57 3.09 18.67
C ASP A 105 -3.22 3.02 17.28
N ILE A 106 -2.70 3.77 16.30
CA ILE A 106 -3.13 3.68 14.90
C ILE A 106 -2.86 2.26 14.36
N ALA A 107 -1.66 1.72 14.59
CA ALA A 107 -1.33 0.39 14.13
C ALA A 107 -2.22 -0.70 14.74
N ASP A 108 -2.54 -0.62 16.04
CA ASP A 108 -3.42 -1.55 16.73
C ASP A 108 -4.87 -1.45 16.20
N GLU A 109 -5.37 -0.24 15.92
CA GLU A 109 -6.67 -0.03 15.28
C GLU A 109 -6.71 -0.67 13.89
N ARG A 110 -5.70 -0.41 13.05
CA ARG A 110 -5.64 -0.94 11.68
C ARG A 110 -5.46 -2.46 11.68
N LEU A 111 -4.68 -3.01 12.61
CA LEU A 111 -4.57 -4.46 12.80
C LEU A 111 -5.89 -5.10 13.21
N ARG A 112 -6.69 -4.43 14.06
CA ARG A 112 -8.06 -4.88 14.39
C ARG A 112 -8.93 -4.94 13.13
N LEU A 113 -8.95 -3.87 12.33
CA LEU A 113 -9.72 -3.83 11.08
C LEU A 113 -9.30 -4.94 10.12
N LEU A 114 -8.00 -5.15 9.96
CA LEU A 114 -7.45 -6.24 9.15
C LEU A 114 -7.93 -7.61 9.64
N ARG A 115 -7.84 -7.87 10.94
CA ARG A 115 -8.27 -9.15 11.53
C ARG A 115 -9.77 -9.38 11.37
N ASP A 116 -10.59 -8.37 11.68
CA ASP A 116 -12.04 -8.49 11.63
C ASP A 116 -12.55 -8.69 10.18
N GLY A 117 -11.82 -8.13 9.19
CA GLY A 117 -12.07 -8.29 7.77
C GLY A 117 -11.35 -9.46 7.09
N GLU A 118 -10.64 -10.30 7.84
CA GLU A 118 -9.82 -11.42 7.33
C GLU A 118 -8.80 -11.01 6.26
N GLY A 119 -8.16 -9.87 6.46
CA GLY A 119 -7.18 -9.33 5.51
C GLY A 119 -5.81 -9.98 5.57
N GLU A 120 -5.11 -9.92 4.43
CA GLU A 120 -3.88 -10.68 4.19
C GLU A 120 -2.62 -9.95 4.67
N VAL A 121 -2.50 -8.62 4.48
CA VAL A 121 -1.26 -7.86 4.76
C VAL A 121 -1.54 -6.56 5.51
N LEU A 122 -0.70 -6.23 6.50
CA LEU A 122 -0.66 -4.89 7.09
C LEU A 122 0.41 -4.05 6.39
N CYS A 123 0.01 -2.96 5.74
CA CYS A 123 0.85 -2.16 4.85
C CYS A 123 1.16 -0.79 5.50
N LEU A 124 2.39 -0.62 5.99
CA LEU A 124 2.82 0.54 6.75
C LEU A 124 3.45 1.57 5.82
N ALA A 125 3.16 2.84 6.04
CA ALA A 125 3.93 3.94 5.47
C ALA A 125 3.98 5.10 6.46
N LEU A 126 4.98 5.96 6.30
CA LEU A 126 4.96 7.25 7.00
C LEU A 126 3.96 8.18 6.32
N ASP A 127 3.29 9.02 7.10
CA ASP A 127 2.52 10.12 6.52
C ASP A 127 3.44 11.12 5.83
N SER A 128 2.89 11.78 4.81
CA SER A 128 3.55 12.94 4.22
C SER A 128 3.67 14.06 5.26
N SER A 129 4.75 14.83 5.16
CA SER A 129 4.95 16.05 5.96
C SER A 129 5.03 17.26 5.05
N PRO A 130 4.64 18.47 5.47
CA PRO A 130 4.58 19.62 4.57
C PRO A 130 5.84 19.85 3.73
N GLY A 131 7.03 19.78 4.35
CA GLY A 131 8.28 19.97 3.62
C GLY A 131 8.67 18.81 2.70
N ARG A 132 8.24 17.57 3.01
CA ARG A 132 8.45 16.43 2.12
C ARG A 132 7.45 16.43 0.98
N ASP A 133 6.20 16.79 1.24
CA ASP A 133 5.14 16.92 0.23
C ASP A 133 5.49 17.99 -0.82
N GLU A 134 5.94 19.17 -0.37
CA GLU A 134 6.46 20.23 -1.23
C GLU A 134 7.68 19.76 -2.06
N SER A 135 8.45 18.81 -1.56
CA SER A 135 9.65 18.27 -2.19
C SER A 135 9.44 16.90 -2.86
N ALA A 136 8.19 16.45 -3.03
CA ALA A 136 7.91 15.12 -3.59
C ALA A 136 8.52 14.99 -5.00
N GLY A 137 9.23 13.89 -5.22
CA GLY A 137 10.02 13.62 -6.42
C GLY A 137 11.36 14.36 -6.50
N ARG A 138 11.69 15.14 -5.46
CA ARG A 138 12.93 15.94 -5.33
C ARG A 138 13.54 15.77 -3.94
N ALA A 139 13.22 14.68 -3.25
CA ALA A 139 13.64 14.47 -1.87
C ALA A 139 15.17 14.39 -1.64
N SER A 140 15.95 14.23 -2.71
CA SER A 140 17.42 14.26 -2.67
C SER A 140 18.02 15.67 -2.78
N GLU A 141 17.21 16.72 -2.97
CA GLU A 141 17.71 18.09 -3.09
C GLU A 141 18.23 18.64 -1.74
N PRO A 142 19.28 19.47 -1.76
CA PRO A 142 19.78 20.11 -0.54
C PRO A 142 18.69 20.93 0.16
N GLY A 143 18.53 20.71 1.46
CA GLY A 143 17.55 21.45 2.27
C GLY A 143 16.21 20.75 2.43
N THR A 144 15.97 19.63 1.74
CA THR A 144 14.81 18.79 2.03
C THR A 144 14.94 18.17 3.44
N PRO A 145 13.85 18.15 4.24
CA PRO A 145 13.85 17.46 5.52
C PRO A 145 14.20 15.97 5.38
N VAL A 146 14.99 15.46 6.32
CA VAL A 146 15.35 14.03 6.41
C VAL A 146 15.21 13.58 7.86
N LEU A 147 14.98 12.28 8.06
CA LEU A 147 15.02 11.72 9.42
C LEU A 147 16.42 11.90 10.02
N THR A 148 16.45 12.33 11.28
CA THR A 148 17.66 12.29 12.10
C THR A 148 18.04 10.83 12.38
N ASP A 149 19.27 10.58 12.85
CA ASP A 149 19.66 9.22 13.22
C ASP A 149 18.77 8.65 14.34
N ALA A 150 18.39 9.49 15.32
CA ALA A 150 17.42 9.13 16.35
C ALA A 150 16.02 8.83 15.75
N GLY A 151 15.59 9.60 14.75
CA GLY A 151 14.33 9.34 14.05
C GLY A 151 14.34 8.03 13.25
N TRP A 152 15.49 7.66 12.67
CA TRP A 152 15.68 6.36 12.04
C TRP A 152 15.63 5.21 13.04
N GLU A 153 16.31 5.34 14.18
CA GLU A 153 16.27 4.34 15.26
C GLU A 153 14.83 4.15 15.75
N SER A 154 14.13 5.25 16.03
CA SER A 154 12.73 5.23 16.46
C SER A 154 11.80 4.59 15.40
N LEU A 155 12.00 4.90 14.12
CA LEU A 155 11.23 4.28 13.03
C LEU A 155 11.39 2.76 13.02
N VAL A 156 12.62 2.26 13.12
CA VAL A 156 12.90 0.83 13.14
C VAL A 156 12.25 0.16 14.35
N GLU A 157 12.37 0.78 15.53
CA GLU A 157 11.74 0.28 16.76
C GLU A 157 10.22 0.17 16.62
N VAL A 158 9.56 1.19 16.07
CA VAL A 158 8.11 1.18 15.84
C VAL A 158 7.70 0.11 14.83
N ILE A 159 8.40 0.00 13.69
CA ILE A 159 8.12 -1.05 12.69
C ILE A 159 8.24 -2.45 13.32
N HIS A 160 9.30 -2.68 14.10
CA HIS A 160 9.52 -3.97 14.77
C HIS A 160 8.49 -4.24 15.86
N ALA A 161 8.10 -3.23 16.63
CA ALA A 161 7.05 -3.36 17.62
C ALA A 161 5.71 -3.73 16.97
N ILE A 162 5.35 -3.12 15.83
CA ILE A 162 4.15 -3.46 15.06
C ILE A 162 4.24 -4.90 14.54
N ALA A 163 5.36 -5.29 13.94
CA ALA A 163 5.58 -6.66 13.46
C ALA A 163 5.46 -7.72 14.57
N ASP A 164 5.97 -7.43 15.77
CA ASP A 164 5.85 -8.35 16.90
C ASP A 164 4.38 -8.53 17.35
N ARG A 165 3.52 -7.51 17.17
CA ARG A 165 2.06 -7.60 17.42
C ARG A 165 1.34 -8.46 16.38
N THR A 166 1.78 -8.40 15.12
CA THR A 166 1.16 -9.16 14.02
C THR A 166 1.61 -10.62 13.99
N ALA A 167 2.80 -10.92 14.50
CA ALA A 167 3.38 -12.27 14.55
C ALA A 167 2.47 -13.30 15.26
N VAL A 168 1.71 -12.86 16.27
CA VAL A 168 0.76 -13.72 17.01
C VAL A 168 -0.34 -14.29 16.11
N SER A 169 -0.75 -13.53 15.08
CA SER A 169 -1.75 -13.97 14.09
C SER A 169 -1.13 -14.46 12.78
N GLY A 170 0.22 -14.49 12.69
CA GLY A 170 0.93 -14.84 11.46
C GLY A 170 0.70 -13.84 10.32
N THR A 171 0.25 -12.62 10.63
CA THR A 171 -0.07 -11.58 9.65
C THR A 171 1.22 -10.92 9.16
N PRO A 172 1.54 -10.99 7.85
CA PRO A 172 2.67 -10.29 7.27
C PRO A 172 2.56 -8.77 7.41
N VAL A 173 3.71 -8.15 7.64
CA VAL A 173 3.89 -6.69 7.67
C VAL A 173 4.78 -6.30 6.50
N VAL A 174 4.36 -5.27 5.77
CA VAL A 174 5.16 -4.65 4.72
C VAL A 174 5.31 -3.16 4.95
N PHE A 175 6.46 -2.60 4.58
CA PHE A 175 6.65 -1.17 4.50
C PHE A 175 6.50 -0.69 3.06
N HIS A 176 5.74 0.38 2.85
CA HIS A 176 5.44 1.01 1.57
C HIS A 176 6.16 2.36 1.49
N PRO A 177 7.34 2.42 0.82
CA PRO A 177 7.96 3.69 0.45
C PRO A 177 7.01 4.51 -0.42
N HIS A 178 6.88 5.80 -0.10
CA HIS A 178 5.86 6.66 -0.69
C HIS A 178 6.42 8.06 -0.94
N GLY A 179 6.02 8.65 -2.07
CA GLY A 179 6.42 10.01 -2.44
C GLY A 179 5.85 11.05 -1.47
N GLY A 180 6.60 12.09 -1.14
CA GLY A 180 6.20 13.10 -0.16
C GLY A 180 6.37 12.66 1.30
N THR A 181 6.96 11.49 1.56
CA THR A 181 7.23 10.96 2.92
C THR A 181 8.72 10.91 3.19
N PHE A 182 9.16 10.61 4.43
CA PHE A 182 10.59 10.46 4.75
C PHE A 182 11.24 9.19 4.18
N ILE A 183 10.47 8.30 3.57
CA ILE A 183 10.98 7.09 2.89
C ILE A 183 10.49 7.12 1.45
N GLU A 184 11.23 7.85 0.60
CA GLU A 184 10.86 8.07 -0.81
C GLU A 184 11.98 7.62 -1.75
N THR A 185 13.20 8.04 -1.48
CA THR A 185 14.34 7.86 -2.39
C THR A 185 14.91 6.44 -2.31
N PRO A 186 15.60 5.95 -3.36
CA PRO A 186 16.32 4.68 -3.30
C PRO A 186 17.26 4.56 -2.11
N ALA A 187 17.97 5.62 -1.74
CA ALA A 187 18.89 5.63 -0.60
C ALA A 187 18.16 5.48 0.75
N GLU A 188 17.00 6.09 0.91
CA GLU A 188 16.16 5.92 2.10
C GLU A 188 15.58 4.50 2.16
N VAL A 189 15.13 3.94 1.04
CA VAL A 189 14.63 2.56 0.96
C VAL A 189 15.74 1.54 1.26
N GLU A 190 16.94 1.74 0.71
CA GLU A 190 18.12 0.91 1.00
C GLU A 190 18.47 0.95 2.48
N ARG A 191 18.49 2.14 3.10
CA ARG A 191 18.73 2.29 4.53
C ARG A 191 17.67 1.56 5.35
N LEU A 192 16.39 1.73 5.03
CA LEU A 192 15.29 1.05 5.71
C LEU A 192 15.47 -0.47 5.67
N VAL A 193 15.74 -1.02 4.49
CA VAL A 193 15.93 -2.46 4.30
C VAL A 193 17.17 -2.96 5.03
N ALA A 194 18.25 -2.18 5.08
CA ALA A 194 19.47 -2.53 5.78
C ALA A 194 19.34 -2.50 7.31
N THR A 195 18.47 -1.65 7.86
CA THR A 195 18.30 -1.48 9.31
C THR A 195 17.15 -2.29 9.90
N THR A 196 16.43 -3.06 9.09
CA THR A 196 15.24 -3.83 9.52
C THR A 196 15.44 -5.33 9.32
N ASP A 197 14.92 -6.11 10.27
CA ASP A 197 14.93 -7.57 10.20
C ASP A 197 14.03 -8.06 9.05
N PRO A 198 14.57 -8.80 8.05
CA PRO A 198 13.79 -9.34 6.93
C PRO A 198 12.72 -10.34 7.34
N GLN A 199 12.78 -10.92 8.54
CA GLN A 199 11.72 -11.81 9.06
C GLN A 199 10.55 -11.04 9.66
N ARG A 200 10.77 -9.79 10.08
CA ARG A 200 9.74 -8.94 10.69
C ARG A 200 9.01 -8.09 9.66
N MET A 201 9.67 -7.69 8.58
CA MET A 201 9.10 -6.76 7.61
C MET A 201 9.62 -6.98 6.18
N GLY A 202 8.66 -7.18 5.27
CA GLY A 202 8.87 -7.12 3.82
C GLY A 202 8.61 -5.73 3.26
N VAL A 203 8.80 -5.54 1.97
CA VAL A 203 8.60 -4.27 1.27
C VAL A 203 7.39 -4.41 0.35
N CYS A 204 6.48 -3.44 0.45
CA CYS A 204 5.53 -3.16 -0.61
C CYS A 204 6.26 -2.30 -1.65
N LEU A 205 6.73 -2.92 -2.74
CA LEU A 205 7.31 -2.15 -3.83
C LEU A 205 6.17 -1.54 -4.64
N ASP A 206 5.95 -0.25 -4.46
CA ASP A 206 5.12 0.53 -5.35
C ASP A 206 5.94 1.07 -6.51
N VAL A 207 5.67 0.59 -7.72
CA VAL A 207 6.45 0.97 -8.91
C VAL A 207 6.31 2.46 -9.24
N GLY A 208 5.16 3.07 -8.96
CA GLY A 208 4.89 4.48 -9.23
C GLY A 208 5.61 5.39 -8.24
N HIS A 209 5.45 5.14 -6.94
CA HIS A 209 6.15 5.92 -5.92
C HIS A 209 7.67 5.77 -6.00
N TYR A 210 8.15 4.57 -6.34
CA TYR A 210 9.59 4.36 -6.51
C TYR A 210 10.15 5.13 -7.72
N LEU A 211 9.37 5.23 -8.82
CA LEU A 211 9.69 6.12 -9.94
C LEU A 211 9.69 7.59 -9.51
N VAL A 212 8.69 8.04 -8.74
CA VAL A 212 8.63 9.41 -8.21
C VAL A 212 9.91 9.73 -7.44
N GLY A 213 10.33 8.87 -6.51
CA GLY A 213 11.54 9.04 -5.71
C GLY A 213 12.86 8.96 -6.50
N GLY A 214 12.82 8.80 -7.83
CA GLY A 214 13.98 8.79 -8.71
C GLY A 214 14.63 7.42 -8.90
N GLY A 215 13.97 6.35 -8.45
CA GLY A 215 14.45 4.98 -8.59
C GLY A 215 14.00 4.31 -9.89
N ASP A 216 14.73 3.25 -10.28
CA ASP A 216 14.28 2.30 -11.31
C ASP A 216 13.68 1.05 -10.63
N PRO A 217 12.36 0.81 -10.75
CA PRO A 217 11.72 -0.35 -10.15
C PRO A 217 12.29 -1.69 -10.61
N VAL A 218 12.79 -1.80 -11.85
CA VAL A 218 13.36 -3.06 -12.34
C VAL A 218 14.67 -3.37 -11.63
N THR A 219 15.51 -2.36 -11.42
CA THR A 219 16.73 -2.48 -10.62
C THR A 219 16.40 -2.78 -9.16
N ALA A 220 15.40 -2.13 -8.57
CA ALA A 220 14.96 -2.38 -7.21
C ALA A 220 14.45 -3.81 -7.00
N ILE A 221 13.66 -4.36 -7.94
CA ILE A 221 13.19 -5.75 -7.87
C ILE A 221 14.36 -6.72 -7.78
N ARG A 222 15.41 -6.50 -8.57
CA ARG A 222 16.60 -7.35 -8.55
C ARG A 222 17.41 -7.20 -7.26
N ALA A 223 17.50 -5.98 -6.73
CA ALA A 223 18.29 -5.69 -5.54
C ALA A 223 17.61 -6.14 -4.24
N LEU A 224 16.30 -5.86 -4.12
CA LEU A 224 15.51 -6.19 -2.93
C LEU A 224 15.11 -7.68 -2.89
N GLY A 225 14.91 -8.31 -4.05
CA GLY A 225 14.63 -9.75 -4.16
C GLY A 225 13.52 -10.20 -3.21
N ASP A 226 13.83 -11.17 -2.36
CA ASP A 226 12.89 -11.77 -1.39
C ASP A 226 12.34 -10.78 -0.35
N ARG A 227 12.91 -9.58 -0.23
CA ARG A 227 12.32 -8.52 0.61
C ARG A 227 10.99 -8.05 0.05
N ILE A 228 10.74 -8.14 -1.25
CA ILE A 228 9.48 -7.72 -1.85
C ILE A 228 8.44 -8.83 -1.68
N THR A 229 7.49 -8.60 -0.78
CA THR A 229 6.40 -9.56 -0.50
C THR A 229 5.02 -9.00 -0.86
N HIS A 230 4.95 -7.70 -1.20
CA HIS A 230 3.76 -7.05 -1.73
C HIS A 230 4.17 -6.08 -2.85
N VAL A 231 3.29 -5.85 -3.82
CA VAL A 231 3.58 -4.96 -4.96
C VAL A 231 2.34 -4.13 -5.25
N HIS A 232 2.52 -2.82 -5.33
CA HIS A 232 1.52 -1.92 -5.90
C HIS A 232 1.96 -1.55 -7.32
N LEU A 233 1.05 -1.73 -8.27
CA LEU A 233 1.28 -1.38 -9.67
C LEU A 233 0.52 -0.11 -10.01
N LYS A 234 1.25 0.96 -10.33
CA LYS A 234 0.70 2.23 -10.78
C LYS A 234 1.31 2.57 -12.13
N ASP A 235 0.48 3.10 -13.03
CA ASP A 235 0.92 3.65 -14.31
C ASP A 235 1.02 5.17 -14.19
N GLY A 236 1.83 5.80 -15.03
CA GLY A 236 2.09 7.24 -14.94
C GLY A 236 2.57 7.84 -16.25
N ASP A 237 2.24 9.12 -16.48
CA ASP A 237 2.73 9.86 -17.64
C ASP A 237 4.21 10.25 -17.44
N PRO A 238 5.13 9.75 -18.28
CA PRO A 238 6.55 10.06 -18.14
C PRO A 238 6.87 11.56 -18.25
N ALA A 239 6.08 12.33 -19.01
CA ALA A 239 6.28 13.78 -19.14
C ALA A 239 5.90 14.52 -17.86
N VAL A 240 4.82 14.08 -17.19
CA VAL A 240 4.40 14.62 -15.89
C VAL A 240 5.44 14.27 -14.82
N LEU A 241 5.91 13.01 -14.78
CA LEU A 241 6.97 12.57 -13.87
C LEU A 241 8.25 13.39 -14.04
N THR A 242 8.69 13.59 -15.29
CA THR A 242 9.88 14.41 -15.59
C THR A 242 9.72 15.83 -15.06
N ARG A 243 8.54 16.44 -15.23
CA ARG A 243 8.26 17.79 -14.72
C ARG A 243 8.22 17.83 -13.20
N LEU A 244 7.65 16.82 -12.53
CA LEU A 244 7.65 16.70 -11.07
C LEU A 244 9.08 16.70 -10.55
N GLN A 245 9.92 15.81 -11.08
CA GLN A 245 11.31 15.66 -10.66
C GLN A 245 12.18 16.88 -10.99
N ALA A 246 11.79 17.68 -11.99
CA ALA A 246 12.42 18.95 -12.30
C ALA A 246 11.88 20.15 -11.51
N GLY A 247 10.85 19.96 -10.67
CA GLY A 247 10.21 21.04 -9.90
C GLY A 247 9.41 22.01 -10.77
N ALA A 248 8.84 21.50 -11.87
CA ALA A 248 8.16 22.25 -12.92
C ALA A 248 6.67 21.87 -13.10
N LEU A 249 6.05 21.34 -12.04
CA LEU A 249 4.60 21.09 -12.00
C LEU A 249 3.81 22.30 -11.50
#